data_AF-A0A957SY16-F1
#
_entry.id   AF-A0A957SY16-F1
#
_cell.length_a   1.000
_cell.length_b   1.000
_cell.length_c   1.000
_cell.angle_alpha   90.00
_cell.angle_beta   90.00
_cell.angle_gamma   90.00
#
_symmetry.space_group_name_H-M   'P 1'
#
loop_
_entity.id
_entity.type
_entity.pdbx_description
1 polymer ?
#
loop_
_entity_poly.entity_id
_entity_poly.type
_entity_poly.pdbx_seq_one_letter_code
_entity_poly.pdbx_strand_id
1 'polypeptide(L)'
;MIACSAMCPEYLQRPVPHRQLARLLNVQRGFGTQFSSILNLRQLDIDVSYQQYGTLEDLYQLLDKGLPPIVSVQTGELPYWNSVNVYHVIV
;
A
#
# COMPACT_ATOMS: atom_id res chain seq x y z
N MET A 1 6.25 -1.55 1.85
CA MET A 1 5.28 -0.44 1.95
C MET A 1 5.74 0.81 1.21
N ILE A 2 6.89 1.43 1.52
CA ILE A 2 7.28 2.71 0.88
C ILE A 2 7.29 2.64 -0.65
N ALA A 3 7.86 1.59 -1.24
CA ALA A 3 7.88 1.42 -2.71
C ALA A 3 6.48 1.40 -3.32
N CYS A 4 5.58 0.55 -2.83
CA CYS A 4 4.21 0.43 -3.33
C CYS A 4 3.42 1.73 -3.14
N SER A 5 3.57 2.36 -1.97
CA SER A 5 2.94 3.65 -1.70
C SER A 5 3.49 4.80 -2.54
N ALA A 6 4.67 4.68 -3.15
CA ALA A 6 5.22 5.64 -4.10
C ALA A 6 4.67 5.44 -5.51
N MET A 7 4.36 4.19 -5.89
CA MET A 7 3.79 3.84 -7.19
C MET A 7 2.40 4.43 -7.40
N CYS A 8 1.55 4.50 -6.36
CA CYS A 8 0.20 5.09 -6.50
C CYS A 8 0.22 6.59 -6.85
N PRO A 9 0.93 7.49 -6.11
CA PRO A 9 1.05 8.88 -6.51
C PRO A 9 1.71 9.07 -7.88
N GLU A 10 2.68 8.21 -8.24
CA GLU A 10 3.32 8.25 -9.55
C GLU A 10 2.34 7.90 -10.68
N TYR A 11 1.51 6.86 -10.49
CA TYR A 11 0.41 6.53 -11.39
C TYR A 11 -0.61 7.67 -11.52
N LEU A 12 -0.87 8.40 -10.44
CA LEU A 12 -1.73 9.59 -10.41
C LEU A 12 -1.03 10.87 -10.91
N GLN A 13 0.18 10.77 -11.49
CA GLN A 13 0.97 11.89 -12.01
C GLN A 13 1.34 12.96 -10.96
N ARG A 14 1.40 12.56 -9.68
CA ARG A 14 1.78 13.39 -8.53
C ARG A 14 2.94 12.74 -7.77
N PRO A 15 4.15 12.66 -8.35
CA PRO A 15 5.27 11.99 -7.71
C PRO A 15 5.64 12.64 -6.37
N VAL A 16 5.88 11.81 -5.35
CA VAL A 16 6.22 12.26 -3.99
C VAL A 16 7.64 11.83 -3.65
N PRO A 17 8.50 12.74 -3.16
CA PRO A 17 9.84 12.38 -2.72
C PRO A 17 9.82 11.28 -1.65
N HIS A 18 10.66 10.25 -1.80
CA HIS A 18 10.72 9.11 -0.88
C HIS A 18 10.86 9.49 0.60
N ARG A 19 11.61 10.56 0.91
CA ARG A 19 11.78 11.08 2.28
C ARG A 19 10.48 11.64 2.86
N GLN A 20 9.67 12.31 2.03
CA GLN A 20 8.36 12.82 2.43
C GLN A 20 7.40 11.65 2.62
N LEU A 21 7.41 10.67 1.73
CA LEU A 21 6.58 9.48 1.84
C LEU A 21 6.89 8.67 3.11
N ALA A 22 8.16 8.46 3.43
CA ALA A 22 8.58 7.77 4.65
C ALA A 22 8.12 8.50 5.93
N ARG A 23 8.08 9.83 5.90
CA ARG A 23 7.54 10.65 7.01
C ARG A 23 6.03 10.52 7.13
N LEU A 24 5.30 10.64 6.02
CA LEU A 24 3.84 10.51 5.99
C LEU A 24 3.39 9.12 6.45
N LEU A 25 4.08 8.07 6.01
CA LEU A 25 3.79 6.70 6.40
C LEU A 25 4.32 6.34 7.80
N ASN A 26 4.88 7.29 8.57
CA ASN A 26 5.42 7.04 9.91
C ASN A 26 6.37 5.82 9.97
N VAL A 27 7.26 5.69 8.98
CA VAL A 27 8.14 4.52 8.91
C VAL A 27 9.18 4.55 10.03
N GLN A 28 9.13 3.53 10.88
CA GLN A 28 10.09 3.29 11.94
C GLN A 28 11.22 2.40 11.44
N ARG A 29 12.46 2.80 11.70
CA ARG A 29 13.64 1.97 11.39
C ARG A 29 13.55 0.65 12.15
N GLY A 30 13.76 -0.46 11.45
CA GLY A 30 13.73 -1.81 12.02
C GLY A 30 12.34 -2.43 12.18
N PHE A 31 11.26 -1.64 12.19
CA PHE A 31 9.89 -2.13 12.41
C PHE A 31 8.97 -1.90 11.20
N GLY A 32 9.32 -1.00 10.29
CA GLY A 32 8.49 -0.66 9.14
C GLY A 32 7.37 0.29 9.53
N THR A 33 6.16 0.04 9.06
CA THR A 33 5.00 0.91 9.30
C THR A 33 3.72 0.09 9.29
N GLN A 34 2.73 0.54 10.06
CA GLN A 34 1.40 -0.03 10.05
C GLN A 34 0.68 0.28 8.73
N PHE A 35 -0.08 -0.69 8.22
CA PHE A 35 -0.79 -0.55 6.95
C PHE A 35 -1.78 0.63 6.95
N SER A 36 -2.42 0.90 8.09
CA SER A 36 -3.30 2.06 8.31
C SER A 36 -2.63 3.42 8.06
N SER A 37 -1.30 3.51 8.13
CA SER A 37 -0.55 4.74 7.83
C SER A 37 -0.73 5.21 6.39
N ILE A 38 -1.23 4.35 5.49
CA ILE A 38 -1.54 4.73 4.11
C ILE A 38 -2.59 5.86 4.04
N LEU A 39 -3.46 5.97 5.04
CA LEU A 39 -4.43 7.05 5.16
C LEU A 39 -3.78 8.43 5.24
N ASN A 40 -2.52 8.51 5.67
CA ASN A 40 -1.79 9.78 5.73
C ASN A 40 -1.45 10.33 4.34
N LEU A 41 -1.56 9.53 3.27
CA LEU A 41 -1.45 10.04 1.90
C LEU A 41 -2.57 11.03 1.56
N ARG A 42 -3.68 11.06 2.30
CA ARG A 42 -4.70 12.12 2.19
C ARG A 42 -4.15 13.53 2.41
N GLN A 43 -3.03 13.66 3.13
CA GLN A 43 -2.34 14.95 3.31
C GLN A 43 -1.73 15.48 2.00
N LEU A 44 -1.69 14.68 0.94
CA LEU A 44 -1.22 15.04 -0.39
C LEU A 44 -2.38 15.36 -1.36
N ASP A 45 -3.58 15.62 -0.84
CA ASP A 45 -4.78 15.86 -1.67
C ASP A 45 -5.12 14.65 -2.58
N ILE A 46 -4.88 13.44 -2.06
CA ILE A 46 -5.24 12.16 -2.70
C ILE A 46 -6.37 11.56 -1.87
N ASP A 47 -7.47 11.17 -2.50
CA ASP A 47 -8.50 10.41 -1.80
C ASP A 47 -8.02 8.98 -1.53
N VAL A 48 -8.13 8.53 -0.30
CA VAL A 48 -7.64 7.22 0.15
C VAL A 48 -8.74 6.58 0.97
N SER A 49 -9.20 5.39 0.58
CA SER A 49 -10.05 4.56 1.41
C SER A 49 -9.23 3.44 2.05
N TYR A 50 -9.66 3.00 3.23
CA TYR A 50 -9.05 1.86 3.94
C TYR A 50 -10.16 0.89 4.31
N GLN A 51 -9.98 -0.37 3.90
CA GLN A 51 -10.91 -1.44 4.20
C GLN A 51 -10.15 -2.59 4.85
N GLN A 52 -10.65 -3.02 6.01
CA GLN A 52 -10.18 -4.25 6.64
C GLN A 52 -11.04 -5.38 6.08
N TYR A 53 -10.42 -6.42 5.52
CA TYR A 53 -11.09 -7.56 4.86
C TYR A 53 -11.74 -7.23 3.50
N GLY A 54 -10.93 -6.79 2.53
CA GLY A 54 -11.37 -6.69 1.12
C GLY A 54 -11.48 -8.06 0.45
N THR A 55 -12.36 -8.16 -0.53
CA THR A 55 -12.53 -9.36 -1.38
C THR A 55 -11.80 -9.19 -2.72
N LEU A 56 -11.66 -10.28 -3.47
CA LEU A 56 -11.17 -10.19 -4.86
C LEU A 56 -12.13 -9.40 -5.75
N GLU A 57 -13.44 -9.45 -5.48
CA GLU A 57 -14.43 -8.65 -6.20
C GLU A 57 -14.21 -7.15 -5.98
N ASP A 58 -13.98 -6.72 -4.74
CA ASP A 58 -13.63 -5.32 -4.42
C ASP A 58 -12.37 -4.88 -5.19
N LEU A 59 -11.36 -5.75 -5.24
CA LEU A 59 -10.11 -5.50 -5.97
C LEU A 59 -10.37 -5.29 -7.47
N TYR A 60 -11.11 -6.21 -8.11
CA TYR A 60 -11.42 -6.10 -9.53
C TYR A 60 -12.24 -4.85 -9.85
N GLN A 61 -13.21 -4.49 -9.01
CA GLN A 61 -13.99 -3.27 -9.21
C GLN A 61 -13.13 -1.99 -9.15
N LEU A 62 -12.09 -1.96 -8.30
CA LEU A 62 -11.17 -0.82 -8.24
C LEU A 62 -10.29 -0.76 -9.50
N LEU A 63 -9.79 -1.90 -9.95
CA LEU A 63 -8.97 -2.01 -11.16
C LEU A 63 -9.77 -1.60 -12.42
N ASP A 64 -11.02 -2.03 -12.54
CA ASP A 64 -11.91 -1.66 -13.65
C ASP A 64 -12.20 -0.15 -13.70
N LYS A 65 -12.16 0.52 -12.54
CA LYS A 65 -12.29 1.98 -12.42
C LYS A 65 -10.97 2.71 -12.69
N GLY A 66 -9.88 2.00 -12.98
CA GLY A 66 -8.54 2.56 -13.18
C GLY A 66 -7.92 3.14 -11.91
N LEU A 67 -8.40 2.74 -10.74
CA LEU A 67 -7.88 3.18 -9.44
C LEU A 67 -6.80 2.21 -8.97
N PRO A 68 -5.64 2.69 -8.48
CA PRO A 68 -4.56 1.82 -8.03
C PRO A 68 -4.83 1.31 -6.60
N PRO A 69 -5.18 0.02 -6.41
CA PRO A 69 -5.38 -0.54 -5.07
C PRO A 69 -4.03 -0.78 -4.40
N ILE A 70 -3.98 -0.71 -3.07
CA ILE A 70 -2.83 -1.16 -2.29
C ILE A 70 -3.33 -2.31 -1.42
N VAL A 71 -2.72 -3.49 -1.55
CA VAL A 71 -3.17 -4.70 -0.86
C VAL A 71 -2.07 -5.22 0.06
N SER A 72 -2.43 -5.47 1.32
CA SER A 72 -1.57 -6.20 2.26
C SER A 72 -1.82 -7.70 2.12
N VAL A 73 -0.76 -8.48 1.87
CA VAL A 73 -0.82 -9.93 1.74
C VAL A 73 0.07 -10.60 2.80
N GLN A 74 -0.29 -11.81 3.22
CA GLN A 74 0.58 -12.66 4.03
C GLN A 74 1.32 -13.63 3.14
N THR A 75 2.65 -13.58 3.22
CA THR A 75 3.53 -14.40 2.37
C THR A 75 3.57 -15.87 2.78
N GLY A 76 3.04 -16.22 3.96
CA GLY A 76 2.89 -17.63 4.38
C GLY A 76 2.00 -18.45 3.44
N GLU A 77 1.07 -17.78 2.75
CA GLU A 77 0.18 -18.38 1.74
C GLU A 77 0.86 -18.58 0.37
N LEU A 78 2.13 -18.18 0.23
CA LEU A 78 2.86 -18.18 -1.05
C LEU A 78 4.02 -19.20 -0.99
N PRO A 79 3.91 -20.35 -1.69
CA PRO A 79 4.90 -21.44 -1.57
C PRO A 79 6.34 -21.04 -1.89
N TYR A 80 6.54 -20.08 -2.78
CA TYR A 80 7.85 -19.59 -3.20
C TYR A 80 8.55 -18.67 -2.17
N TRP A 81 7.86 -18.31 -1.08
CA TRP A 81 8.44 -17.59 0.07
C TRP A 81 8.89 -18.52 1.20
N ASN A 82 9.05 -19.83 0.92
CA ASN A 82 9.47 -20.83 1.90
C ASN A 82 8.58 -20.87 3.16
N SER A 83 7.29 -20.60 3.00
CA SER A 83 6.31 -20.50 4.10
C SER A 83 6.67 -19.48 5.18
N VAL A 84 7.57 -18.53 4.90
CA VAL A 84 7.87 -17.43 5.80
C VAL A 84 6.66 -16.52 5.86
N ASN A 85 6.08 -16.35 7.05
CA ASN A 85 4.91 -15.49 7.22
C ASN A 85 5.34 -14.06 7.56
N VAL A 86 5.46 -13.23 6.53
CA VAL A 86 5.61 -11.78 6.67
C VAL A 86 4.48 -11.03 5.95
N TYR A 87 4.09 -9.90 6.52
CA TYR A 87 3.20 -8.95 5.85
C TYR A 87 3.94 -8.26 4.70
N HIS A 88 3.42 -8.41 3.49
CA HIS A 88 3.91 -7.77 2.29
C HIS A 88 2.84 -6.87 1.67
N VAL A 89 3.24 -5.88 0.89
CA VAL A 89 2.33 -4.92 0.26
C VAL A 89 2.54 -4.97 -1.24
N ILE A 90 1.45 -5.00 -2.00
CA ILE A 90 1.45 -4.97 -3.46
C ILE A 90 0.55 -3.84 -3.98
N VAL A 91 0.84 -3.40 -5.20
CA VAL A 91 0.12 -2.38 -5.98
C VAL A 91 -0.29 -2.98 -7.32
#